data_AF-A0A182IQ18-F1
#
_entry.id   AF-A0A182IQ18-F1
#
_cell.length_a   1.000
_cell.length_b   1.000
_cell.length_c   1.000
_cell.angle_alpha   90.00
_cell.angle_beta   90.00
_cell.angle_gamma   90.00
#
_symmetry.space_group_name_H-M   'P 1'
#
loop_
_entity.id
_entity.type
_entity.pdbx_description
1 polymer ?
#
loop_
_entity_poly.entity_id
_entity_poly.type
_entity_poly.pdbx_seq_one_letter_code
_entity_poly.pdbx_strand_id
1 'polypeptide(L)'
;LALVRGSCYPSKAFLQCFRMDALKEAGGLKRYAVNTEKSGEIIVTVQGDLSQQEKRAVFLTVHDLGTNHSSFEEFVNSACMIEIKERSCFIHIDVPGHADNAPNLADA
;
A
#
# COMPACT_ATOMS: atom_id res chain seq x y z
N LEU A 1 10.61 -0.55 5.28
CA LEU A 1 10.46 -1.41 4.10
C LEU A 1 10.44 -2.87 4.53
N ALA A 2 9.29 -3.53 4.49
CA ALA A 2 9.20 -4.97 4.73
C ALA A 2 9.09 -5.68 3.37
N LEU A 3 10.06 -6.57 3.08
CA LEU A 3 10.00 -7.44 1.92
C LEU A 3 9.26 -8.72 2.31
N VAL A 4 8.05 -8.90 1.78
CA VAL A 4 7.33 -10.16 1.94
C VAL A 4 7.78 -11.09 0.83
N ARG A 5 8.78 -11.94 1.10
CA ARG A 5 9.07 -13.10 0.24
C ARG A 5 8.00 -14.15 0.51
N GLY A 6 7.29 -14.55 -0.55
CA GLY A 6 6.11 -15.43 -0.51
C GLY A 6 6.37 -16.88 -0.12
N SER A 7 7.15 -17.14 0.95
CA SER A 7 7.45 -18.49 1.44
C SER A 7 6.87 -18.81 2.83
N CYS A 8 6.19 -17.87 3.51
CA CYS A 8 5.64 -18.15 4.85
C CYS A 8 4.19 -17.71 5.11
N TYR A 9 3.48 -17.19 4.13
CA TYR A 9 2.03 -16.96 4.23
C TYR A 9 1.37 -17.38 2.91
N PRO A 10 0.28 -18.16 2.93
CA PRO A 10 -0.33 -18.67 1.71
C PRO A 10 -0.66 -17.48 0.81
N SER A 11 -0.04 -17.46 -0.38
CA SER A 11 0.06 -16.36 -1.35
C SER A 11 -1.27 -15.85 -1.91
N LYS A 12 -2.40 -16.38 -1.42
CA LYS A 12 -3.76 -15.90 -1.71
C LYS A 12 -4.44 -15.22 -0.52
N ALA A 13 -4.06 -15.55 0.72
CA ALA A 13 -4.82 -15.14 1.90
C ALA A 13 -4.70 -13.64 2.22
N PHE A 14 -3.55 -13.00 1.97
CA PHE A 14 -3.41 -11.58 2.33
C PHE A 14 -4.38 -10.71 1.51
N LEU A 15 -4.45 -10.88 0.19
CA LEU A 15 -5.35 -10.09 -0.66
C LEU A 15 -6.78 -10.66 -0.78
N GLN A 16 -7.00 -11.93 -0.43
CA GLN A 16 -8.35 -12.50 -0.40
C GLN A 16 -9.05 -12.30 0.94
N CYS A 17 -8.32 -12.15 2.06
CA CYS A 17 -8.90 -11.71 3.34
C CYS A 17 -9.14 -10.20 3.38
N PHE A 18 -8.31 -9.41 2.70
CA PHE A 18 -8.57 -7.99 2.52
C PHE A 18 -9.52 -7.80 1.33
N ARG A 19 -10.82 -7.71 1.61
CA ARG A 19 -11.77 -7.17 0.62
C ARG A 19 -11.32 -5.75 0.30
N MET A 20 -10.60 -5.61 -0.81
CA MET A 20 -10.06 -4.34 -1.27
C MET A 20 -11.10 -3.67 -2.15
N ASP A 21 -11.75 -2.64 -1.62
CA ASP A 21 -12.69 -1.84 -2.40
C ASP A 21 -11.88 -0.77 -3.15
N ALA A 22 -11.92 -0.83 -4.48
CA ALA A 22 -11.15 0.09 -5.32
C ALA A 22 -11.62 1.53 -5.12
N LEU A 23 -10.68 2.42 -4.82
CA LEU A 23 -10.88 3.86 -4.71
C LEU A 23 -10.35 4.56 -5.98
N LYS A 24 -10.67 5.84 -6.10
CA LYS A 24 -10.31 6.67 -7.27
C LYS A 24 -8.81 6.62 -7.58
N GLU A 25 -8.47 6.45 -8.86
CA GLU A 25 -7.08 6.57 -9.33
C GLU A 25 -6.62 8.04 -9.35
N ALA A 26 -5.41 8.28 -8.84
CA ALA A 26 -4.73 9.58 -8.92
C ALA A 26 -3.27 9.32 -9.33
N GLY A 27 -2.77 10.07 -10.34
CA GLY A 27 -1.37 9.96 -10.78
C GLY A 27 -0.96 8.60 -11.37
N GLY A 28 -1.90 7.75 -11.79
CA GLY A 28 -1.62 6.39 -12.27
C GLY A 28 -1.40 5.37 -11.14
N LEU A 29 -1.59 5.78 -9.88
CA LEU A 29 -1.57 4.91 -8.71
C LEU A 29 -2.99 4.46 -8.37
N LYS A 30 -3.11 3.21 -7.93
CA LYS A 30 -4.38 2.60 -7.54
C LYS A 30 -4.54 2.65 -6.05
N ARG A 31 -5.66 3.20 -5.57
CA ARG A 31 -5.98 3.24 -4.14
C ARG A 31 -7.04 2.21 -3.81
N TYR A 32 -6.95 1.65 -2.61
CA TYR A 32 -7.88 0.66 -2.12
C TYR A 32 -8.22 0.92 -0.66
N ALA A 33 -9.50 0.76 -0.32
CA ALA A 33 -9.96 0.65 1.06
C ALA A 33 -9.87 -0.81 1.50
N VAL A 34 -9.24 -1.03 2.65
CA VAL A 34 -8.95 -2.36 3.19
C VAL A 34 -9.57 -2.47 4.57
N ASN A 35 -10.63 -3.25 4.70
CA ASN A 35 -11.26 -3.47 5.99
C ASN A 35 -10.46 -4.46 6.84
N THR A 36 -10.14 -4.05 8.06
CA THR A 36 -9.41 -4.86 9.04
C THR A 36 -10.24 -5.02 10.31
N GLU A 37 -10.14 -6.18 10.96
CA GLU A 37 -10.95 -6.49 12.15
C GLU A 37 -10.65 -5.56 13.33
N LYS A 38 -9.41 -5.11 13.48
CA LYS A 38 -8.93 -4.38 14.66
C LYS A 38 -8.77 -2.88 14.44
N SER A 39 -8.52 -2.45 13.21
CA SER A 39 -8.16 -1.06 12.90
C SER A 39 -9.18 -0.39 11.99
N GLY A 40 -10.28 -1.08 11.64
CA GLY A 40 -11.27 -0.59 10.70
C GLY A 40 -10.72 -0.52 9.29
N GLU A 41 -11.23 0.43 8.51
CA GLU A 41 -10.80 0.68 7.14
C GLU A 41 -9.41 1.33 7.12
N ILE A 42 -8.50 0.74 6.36
CA ILE A 42 -7.15 1.25 6.09
C ILE A 42 -7.07 1.58 4.61
N ILE A 43 -6.52 2.74 4.29
CA ILE A 43 -6.29 3.14 2.91
C ILE A 43 -4.90 2.70 2.50
N VAL A 44 -4.80 2.07 1.33
CA VAL A 44 -3.51 1.71 0.74
C VAL A 44 -3.40 2.24 -0.69
N THR A 45 -2.21 2.70 -1.04
CA THR A 45 -1.84 3.15 -2.39
C THR A 45 -0.89 2.14 -3.01
N VAL A 46 -1.17 1.73 -4.24
CA VAL A 46 -0.46 0.67 -4.96
C VAL A 46 0.31 1.28 -6.12
N GLN A 47 1.61 1.04 -6.13
CA GLN A 47 2.54 1.38 -7.21
C GLN A 47 3.05 0.11 -7.88
N GLY A 48 2.73 -0.07 -9.16
CA GLY A 48 3.04 -1.28 -9.93
C GLY A 48 1.81 -2.16 -10.21
N ASP A 49 2.05 -3.36 -10.71
CA ASP A 49 0.99 -4.26 -11.20
C ASP A 49 0.77 -5.46 -10.26
N LEU A 50 -0.32 -5.40 -9.48
CA LEU A 50 -0.71 -6.47 -8.56
C LEU A 50 -1.07 -7.79 -9.26
N SER A 51 -1.44 -7.78 -10.55
CA SER A 51 -1.71 -9.04 -11.28
C SER A 51 -0.46 -9.92 -11.41
N GLN A 52 0.73 -9.33 -11.23
CA GLN A 52 2.02 -10.00 -11.30
C GLN A 52 2.63 -10.30 -9.93
N GLN A 53 1.91 -10.07 -8.83
CA GLN A 53 2.42 -10.24 -7.47
C GLN A 53 2.91 -11.66 -7.16
N GLU A 54 2.38 -12.70 -7.81
CA GLU A 54 2.86 -14.07 -7.62
C GLU A 54 4.25 -14.30 -8.24
N LYS A 55 4.66 -13.43 -9.17
CA LYS A 55 5.93 -13.52 -9.91
C LYS A 55 6.95 -12.47 -9.49
N ARG A 56 6.54 -11.49 -8.70
CA ARG A 56 7.30 -10.28 -8.38
C ARG A 56 7.39 -10.09 -6.87
N ALA A 57 8.42 -9.39 -6.42
CA ALA A 57 8.49 -8.99 -5.02
C ALA A 57 7.37 -7.99 -4.70
N VAL A 58 6.74 -8.16 -3.54
CA VAL A 58 5.81 -7.18 -2.98
C VAL A 58 6.46 -6.52 -1.77
N PHE A 59 6.53 -5.20 -1.80
CA PHE A 59 7.08 -4.38 -0.74
C PHE A 59 5.95 -3.65 -0.03
N LEU A 60 5.90 -3.81 1.30
CA LEU A 60 5.01 -3.03 2.16
C LEU A 60 5.78 -1.86 2.75
N THR A 61 5.17 -0.68 2.68
CA THR A 61 5.69 0.53 3.31
C THR A 61 4.65 1.13 4.24
N VAL A 62 5.11 1.62 5.38
CA VAL A 62 4.33 2.37 6.36
C VAL A 62 5.14 3.63 6.63
N HIS A 63 4.51 4.79 6.46
CA HIS A 63 5.13 6.11 6.64
C HIS A 63 5.36 6.44 8.12
N ASP A 64 6.18 7.46 8.37
CA ASP A 64 6.41 8.00 9.71
C ASP A 64 5.33 9.03 10.10
N LEU A 65 5.30 9.41 11.37
CA LEU A 65 4.39 10.42 11.92
C LEU A 65 4.53 11.77 11.19
N GLY A 66 3.40 12.44 10.93
CA GLY A 66 3.38 13.76 10.26
C GLY A 66 3.62 13.72 8.75
N THR A 67 3.70 12.52 8.16
CA THR A 67 3.74 12.31 6.70
C THR A 67 2.66 11.31 6.29
N ASN A 68 2.57 11.01 4.99
CA ASN A 68 1.74 9.93 4.43
C ASN A 68 2.56 9.12 3.40
N HIS A 69 1.89 8.27 2.61
CA HIS A 69 2.54 7.44 1.59
C HIS A 69 3.41 8.19 0.57
N SER A 70 3.15 9.48 0.30
CA SER A 70 3.85 10.26 -0.73
C SER A 70 5.37 10.28 -0.52
N SER A 71 5.82 10.26 0.74
CA SER A 71 7.26 10.19 1.07
C SER A 71 7.94 8.93 0.50
N PHE A 72 7.26 7.79 0.56
CA PHE A 72 7.75 6.54 0.00
C PHE A 72 7.56 6.48 -1.51
N GLU A 73 6.50 7.08 -2.05
CA GLU A 73 6.30 7.21 -3.49
C GLU A 73 7.48 7.96 -4.14
N GLU A 74 7.87 9.10 -3.58
CA GLU A 74 9.02 9.88 -4.04
C GLU A 74 10.32 9.05 -3.97
N PHE A 75 10.53 8.33 -2.86
CA PHE A 75 11.70 7.45 -2.71
C PHE A 75 11.72 6.34 -3.76
N VAL A 76 10.60 5.67 -4.02
CA VAL A 76 10.50 4.60 -5.02
C VAL A 76 10.66 5.14 -6.45
N ASN A 77 10.30 6.40 -6.67
CA ASN A 77 10.51 7.08 -7.95
C ASN A 77 11.95 7.61 -8.15
N SER A 78 12.79 7.61 -7.12
CA SER A 78 14.20 8.02 -7.25
C SER A 78 15.01 7.10 -8.17
N ALA A 79 16.07 7.65 -8.76
CA ALA A 79 16.89 6.95 -9.75
C ALA A 79 17.49 5.62 -9.24
N CYS A 80 17.83 5.54 -7.95
CA CYS A 80 18.39 4.32 -7.36
C CYS A 80 17.36 3.17 -7.22
N MET A 81 16.07 3.48 -7.33
CA MET A 81 14.99 2.51 -7.14
C MET A 81 14.34 2.06 -8.45
N ILE A 82 14.72 2.62 -9.61
CA ILE A 82 14.08 2.32 -10.91
C ILE A 82 14.07 0.82 -11.22
N GLU A 83 15.23 0.16 -11.15
CA GLU A 83 15.33 -1.28 -11.47
C GLU A 83 14.48 -2.16 -10.54
N ILE A 84 14.42 -1.79 -9.25
CA ILE A 84 13.62 -2.49 -8.25
C ILE A 84 12.14 -2.25 -8.54
N LYS A 85 11.75 -1.00 -8.77
CA LYS A 85 10.39 -0.56 -9.10
C LYS A 85 9.83 -1.30 -10.31
N GLU A 86 10.60 -1.43 -11.38
CA GLU A 86 10.14 -2.10 -12.61
C GLU A 86 9.83 -3.58 -12.44
N ARG A 87 10.35 -4.23 -11.38
CA ARG A 87 10.26 -5.68 -11.15
C ARG A 87 9.48 -6.04 -9.88
N SER A 88 8.87 -5.07 -9.23
CA SER A 88 8.16 -5.26 -7.97
C SER A 88 6.83 -4.52 -7.94
N CYS A 89 6.06 -4.77 -6.89
CA CYS A 89 4.89 -3.98 -6.55
C CYS A 89 5.09 -3.40 -5.15
N PHE A 90 4.75 -2.13 -4.98
CA PHE A 90 4.75 -1.46 -3.70
C PHE A 90 3.32 -1.22 -3.25
N ILE A 91 3.05 -1.57 -2.00
CA ILE A 91 1.80 -1.28 -1.30
C ILE A 91 2.17 -0.32 -0.17
N HIS A 92 1.77 0.93 -0.33
CA HIS A 92 1.96 1.99 0.64
C HIS A 92 0.74 2.08 1.54
N ILE A 93 0.93 1.86 2.83
CA ILE A 93 -0.13 1.90 3.82
C ILE A 93 -0.17 3.31 4.41
N ASP A 94 -1.32 3.96 4.27
CA ASP A 94 -1.62 5.14 5.07
C ASP A 94 -2.15 4.68 6.43
N VAL A 95 -1.50 5.14 7.50
CA VAL A 95 -1.99 4.90 8.87
C VAL A 95 -3.39 5.54 9.00
N PRO A 96 -4.35 4.91 9.73
CA PRO A 96 -5.70 5.47 9.89
C PRO A 96 -5.68 6.96 10.24
N GLY A 97 -6.52 7.74 9.55
CA GLY A 97 -6.60 9.20 9.71
C GLY A 97 -5.49 10.01 9.03
N HIS A 98 -4.50 9.38 8.39
CA HIS A 98 -3.37 10.07 7.74
C HIS A 98 -3.37 9.98 6.20
N ALA A 99 -4.37 9.31 5.63
CA ALA A 99 -4.59 9.35 4.19
C ALA A 99 -5.01 10.75 3.73
N ASP A 100 -4.76 11.08 2.46
CA ASP A 100 -5.19 12.37 1.91
C ASP A 100 -6.69 12.59 2.08
N ASN A 101 -7.05 13.75 2.65
CA ASN A 101 -8.43 14.14 2.94
C ASN A 101 -9.16 13.19 3.91
N ALA A 102 -8.43 12.46 4.76
CA ALA A 102 -9.04 11.67 5.80
C ALA A 102 -9.94 12.56 6.69
N PRO A 103 -11.14 12.09 7.06
CA PRO A 103 -11.99 12.83 7.97
C PRO A 103 -11.31 12.96 9.33
N ASN A 104 -11.55 14.09 10.00
CA ASN A 104 -11.14 14.23 11.38
C ASN A 104 -11.81 13.14 12.23
N LEU A 105 -11.10 12.68 13.25
CA LEU A 105 -11.70 11.86 14.28
C LEU A 105 -12.88 12.62 14.88
N ALA A 106 -14.05 11.98 14.96
CA ALA A 106 -15.23 12.60 15.55
C ALA A 106 -14.97 12.95 17.02
N ASP A 107 -15.46 14.11 17.46
CA ASP A 107 -15.45 14.47 18.87
C ASP A 107 -16.33 13.47 19.65
N ALA A 108 -15.78 12.93 20.75
CA ALA A 108 -16.44 11.93 21.61
C ALA A 108 -17.51 12.55 22.52
#